data_AF-A0A4V3RIP8-F1
#
_entry.id   AF-A0A4V3RIP8-F1
#
_cell.length_a   1.000
_cell.length_b   1.000
_cell.length_c   1.000
_cell.angle_alpha   90.00
_cell.angle_beta   90.00
_cell.angle_gamma   90.00
#
_symmetry.space_group_name_H-M   'P 1'
#
loop_
_entity.id
_entity.type
_entity.pdbx_description
1 polymer ?
#
loop_
_entity_poly.entity_id
_entity_poly.type
_entity_poly.pdbx_seq_one_letter_code
_entity_poly.pdbx_strand_id
1 'polypeptide(L)'
;MIELHARCIDDAHCRFTGDDVRVELELRNGGRSAVALPVAFLRKRGPAVRLVDRHSGKEKQLRRNPVDGLMLKDLETLAPGQSVRFSWPIVPKEINDFALRPVDLDAVFSFNITPERKGADATIVRAKVHIVDGRAGLDAR
;
A
#
# COMPACT_ATOMS: atom_id res chain seq x y z
N MET A 1 11.74 13.91 -6.51
CA MET A 1 11.48 13.02 -5.36
C MET A 1 10.40 12.06 -5.79
N ILE A 2 10.53 10.79 -5.44
CA ILE A 2 9.44 9.82 -5.64
C ILE A 2 8.47 9.93 -4.47
N GLU A 3 7.20 9.96 -4.79
CA GLU A 3 6.10 10.00 -3.84
C GLU A 3 5.25 8.74 -4.00
N LEU A 4 4.66 8.29 -2.89
CA LEU A 4 3.64 7.25 -2.91
C LEU A 4 2.32 7.87 -2.49
N HIS A 5 1.30 7.70 -3.33
CA HIS A 5 -0.08 8.08 -3.04
C HIS A 5 -0.92 6.81 -2.94
N ALA A 6 -1.93 6.82 -2.07
CA ALA A 6 -2.84 5.70 -1.89
C ALA A 6 -4.28 6.20 -1.85
N ARG A 7 -5.17 5.51 -2.55
CA ARG A 7 -6.61 5.75 -2.50
C ARG A 7 -7.38 4.44 -2.63
N CYS A 8 -8.51 4.33 -1.95
CA CYS A 8 -9.41 3.21 -2.21
C CYS A 8 -10.08 3.35 -3.57
N ILE A 9 -10.25 2.23 -4.25
CA ILE A 9 -10.77 2.18 -5.62
C ILE A 9 -12.31 2.23 -5.61
N ASP A 10 -12.92 1.44 -4.73
CA ASP A 10 -14.36 1.16 -4.76
C ASP A 10 -15.19 2.11 -3.87
N ASP A 11 -14.63 2.54 -2.73
CA ASP A 11 -15.23 3.52 -1.83
C ASP A 11 -14.17 4.53 -1.41
N ALA A 12 -14.39 5.82 -1.69
CA ALA A 12 -13.48 6.89 -1.31
C ALA A 12 -13.21 6.99 0.20
N HIS A 13 -14.11 6.46 1.03
CA HIS A 13 -13.97 6.40 2.49
C HIS A 13 -13.38 5.07 2.98
N CYS A 14 -13.01 4.17 2.07
CA CYS A 14 -12.43 2.86 2.40
C CYS A 14 -13.28 2.06 3.40
N ARG A 15 -14.61 2.05 3.22
CA ARG A 15 -15.49 1.30 4.12
C ARG A 15 -15.31 -0.20 3.93
N PHE A 16 -15.12 -0.91 5.01
CA PHE A 16 -15.05 -2.36 5.02
C PHE A 16 -16.43 -2.97 5.25
N THR A 17 -17.00 -3.58 4.21
CA THR A 17 -18.32 -4.23 4.24
C THR A 17 -18.24 -5.73 4.48
N GLY A 18 -17.05 -6.32 4.37
CA GLY A 18 -16.84 -7.77 4.40
C GLY A 18 -16.10 -8.31 3.18
N ASP A 19 -15.93 -7.48 2.15
CA ASP A 19 -15.17 -7.78 0.93
C ASP A 19 -13.77 -7.15 0.96
N ASP A 20 -12.96 -7.44 -0.06
CA ASP A 20 -11.63 -6.86 -0.23
C ASP A 20 -11.68 -5.33 -0.23
N VAL A 21 -10.82 -4.71 0.59
CA VAL A 21 -10.53 -3.27 0.45
C VAL A 21 -9.45 -3.12 -0.62
N ARG A 22 -9.86 -2.76 -1.84
CA ARG A 22 -8.92 -2.56 -2.96
C ARG A 22 -8.37 -1.13 -2.95
N VAL A 23 -7.05 -1.03 -2.88
CA VAL A 23 -6.31 0.24 -2.86
C VAL A 23 -5.51 0.40 -4.13
N GLU A 24 -5.65 1.55 -4.78
CA GLU A 24 -4.73 1.98 -5.81
C GLU A 24 -3.55 2.70 -5.16
N LEU A 25 -2.35 2.24 -5.52
CA LEU A 25 -1.09 2.84 -5.13
C LEU A 25 -0.46 3.50 -6.35
N GLU A 26 -0.14 4.78 -6.24
CA GLU A 26 0.51 5.55 -7.29
C GLU A 26 1.91 5.95 -6.84
N LEU A 27 2.93 5.40 -7.49
CA LEU A 27 4.30 5.92 -7.38
C LEU A 27 4.48 7.01 -8.43
N ARG A 28 4.67 8.25 -7.98
CA ARG A 28 4.82 9.43 -8.84
C ARG A 28 6.21 10.02 -8.72
N ASN A 29 6.81 10.40 -9.84
CA ASN A 29 7.98 11.27 -9.82
C ASN A 29 7.55 12.74 -9.70
N GLY A 30 7.43 13.25 -8.47
CA GLY A 30 7.21 14.68 -8.19
C GLY A 30 8.48 15.54 -8.32
N GLY A 31 9.62 14.95 -8.71
CA GLY A 31 10.88 15.66 -8.90
C GLY A 31 10.99 16.40 -10.22
N ARG A 32 12.14 17.06 -10.40
CA ARG A 32 12.50 17.77 -11.65
C ARG A 32 13.42 16.95 -12.56
N SER A 33 13.90 15.81 -12.09
CA SER A 33 14.81 14.91 -12.82
C SER A 33 14.18 13.54 -13.00
N ALA A 34 14.53 12.85 -14.09
CA ALA A 34 14.13 11.47 -14.30
C ALA A 34 14.75 10.54 -13.25
N VAL A 35 14.03 9.47 -12.89
CA VAL A 35 14.47 8.47 -11.90
C VAL A 35 14.30 7.09 -12.50
N ALA A 36 15.31 6.22 -12.36
CA ALA A 36 15.22 4.83 -12.76
C ALA A 36 14.72 3.97 -11.58
N LEU A 37 13.68 3.16 -11.82
CA LEU A 37 13.06 2.30 -10.80
C LEU A 37 12.83 0.88 -11.36
N PRO A 38 12.97 -0.18 -10.54
CA PRO A 38 12.65 -1.55 -10.95
C PRO A 38 11.13 -1.80 -10.86
N VAL A 39 10.35 -1.15 -11.71
CA VAL A 39 8.88 -1.12 -11.64
C VAL A 39 8.27 -2.53 -11.69
N ALA A 40 8.79 -3.42 -12.53
CA ALA A 40 8.32 -4.80 -12.64
C ALA A 40 8.52 -5.59 -11.34
N PHE A 41 9.68 -5.41 -10.68
CA PHE A 41 9.96 -5.99 -9.36
C PHE A 41 8.97 -5.47 -8.32
N LEU A 42 8.78 -4.15 -8.23
CA LEU A 42 7.88 -3.52 -7.27
C LEU A 42 6.44 -3.98 -7.45
N ARG A 43 5.97 -4.07 -8.70
CA ARG A 43 4.63 -4.58 -9.05
C ARG A 43 4.41 -6.00 -8.56
N LYS A 44 5.38 -6.89 -8.78
CA LYS A 44 5.27 -8.31 -8.42
C LYS A 44 5.42 -8.53 -6.91
N ARG A 45 6.34 -7.80 -6.27
CA ARG A 45 6.63 -7.91 -4.84
C ARG A 45 5.50 -7.34 -4.00
N GLY A 46 4.88 -6.29 -4.50
CA GLY A 46 3.90 -5.50 -3.77
C GLY A 46 4.51 -4.64 -2.67
N PRO A 47 3.70 -3.75 -2.08
CA PRO A 47 4.11 -2.95 -0.94
C PRO A 47 4.34 -3.84 0.29
N ALA A 48 5.16 -3.38 1.23
CA ALA A 48 5.01 -3.83 2.61
C ALA A 48 3.79 -3.12 3.20
N VAL A 49 2.83 -3.89 3.72
CA VAL A 49 1.60 -3.37 4.32
C VAL A 49 1.60 -3.63 5.82
N ARG A 50 1.35 -2.59 6.60
CA ARG A 50 1.19 -2.67 8.05
C ARG A 50 -0.18 -2.14 8.41
N LEU A 51 -0.98 -2.99 9.05
CA LEU A 51 -2.25 -2.60 9.64
C LEU A 51 -2.01 -2.11 11.06
N VAL A 52 -2.63 -0.99 11.42
CA VAL A 52 -2.61 -0.43 12.77
C VAL A 52 -4.04 -0.29 13.23
N ASP A 53 -4.40 -1.00 14.29
CA ASP A 53 -5.73 -0.92 14.90
C ASP A 53 -5.79 0.34 15.79
N ARG A 54 -6.68 1.28 15.46
CA ARG A 54 -6.72 2.58 16.14
C ARG A 54 -7.35 2.53 17.52
N HIS A 55 -8.10 1.48 17.83
CA HIS A 55 -8.67 1.28 19.16
C HIS A 55 -7.60 0.83 20.16
N SER A 56 -6.76 -0.13 19.76
CA SER A 56 -5.79 -0.78 20.63
C SER A 56 -4.35 -0.30 20.44
N GLY A 57 -4.05 0.38 19.34
CA GLY A 57 -2.70 0.76 18.93
C GLY A 57 -1.84 -0.43 18.47
N LYS A 58 -2.40 -1.65 18.41
CA LYS A 58 -1.65 -2.83 17.96
C LYS A 58 -1.36 -2.73 16.47
N GLU A 59 -0.31 -3.42 16.05
CA GLU A 59 0.14 -3.44 14.66
C GLU A 59 0.28 -4.87 14.13
N LYS A 60 -0.04 -5.08 12.85
CA LYS A 60 0.13 -6.34 12.12
C LYS A 60 0.79 -6.09 10.79
N GLN A 61 1.96 -6.68 10.59
CA GLN A 61 2.64 -6.71 9.31
C GLN A 61 2.02 -7.81 8.43
N LEU A 62 1.52 -7.45 7.25
CA LEU A 62 1.03 -8.41 6.28
C LEU A 62 2.19 -9.09 5.54
N ARG A 63 1.94 -10.31 5.06
CA ARG A 63 2.91 -11.09 4.29
C ARG A 63 3.15 -10.42 2.93
N ARG A 64 4.40 -10.49 2.45
CA ARG A 64 4.79 -9.97 1.14
C ARG A 64 5.05 -11.12 0.16
N ASN A 65 4.77 -10.89 -1.12
CA ASN A 65 4.92 -11.91 -2.17
C ASN A 65 6.39 -12.26 -2.43
N PRO A 66 6.80 -13.54 -2.47
CA PRO A 66 8.16 -13.88 -2.88
C PRO A 66 8.42 -13.42 -4.33
N VAL A 67 9.61 -12.88 -4.61
CA VAL A 67 10.01 -12.39 -5.94
C VAL A 67 11.46 -12.73 -6.22
N ASP A 68 11.76 -12.98 -7.49
CA ASP A 68 13.11 -13.19 -8.00
C ASP A 68 13.92 -11.88 -7.96
N GLY A 69 15.11 -11.93 -7.33
CA GLY A 69 16.02 -10.79 -7.23
C GLY A 69 16.60 -10.33 -8.57
N LEU A 70 16.57 -11.17 -9.62
CA LEU A 70 17.07 -10.79 -10.96
C LEU A 70 16.28 -9.62 -11.57
N MET A 71 15.00 -9.46 -11.21
CA MET A 71 14.13 -8.38 -11.69
C MET A 71 14.57 -6.99 -11.23
N LEU A 72 15.52 -6.89 -10.30
CA LEU A 72 16.09 -5.61 -9.87
C LEU A 72 16.91 -4.92 -10.97
N LYS A 73 17.36 -5.68 -11.97
CA LYS A 73 18.16 -5.16 -13.08
C LYS A 73 17.29 -4.49 -14.16
N ASP A 74 16.00 -4.79 -14.18
CA ASP A 74 15.06 -4.29 -15.19
C ASP A 74 14.52 -2.92 -14.76
N LEU A 75 15.31 -1.88 -15.05
CA LEU A 75 15.00 -0.51 -14.68
C LEU A 75 14.16 0.19 -15.75
N GLU A 76 13.08 0.82 -15.30
CA GLU A 76 12.24 1.71 -16.08
C GLU A 76 12.51 3.16 -15.66
N THR A 77 12.62 4.06 -16.63
CA THR A 77 12.81 5.49 -16.35
C THR A 77 11.46 6.18 -16.19
N LEU A 78 11.26 6.81 -15.04
CA LEU A 78 10.10 7.63 -14.72
C LEU A 78 10.48 9.11 -14.83
N ALA A 79 9.97 9.80 -15.86
CA ALA A 79 10.21 11.22 -16.06
C ALA A 79 9.47 12.09 -15.03
N PRO A 80 9.86 13.37 -14.84
CA PRO A 80 9.11 14.31 -14.01
C PRO A 80 7.61 14.33 -14.33
N GLY A 81 6.78 14.21 -13.31
CA GLY A 81 5.33 14.16 -13.42
C GLY A 81 4.73 12.81 -13.83
N GLN A 82 5.54 11.84 -14.27
CA GLN A 82 5.04 10.51 -14.59
C GLN A 82 4.78 9.67 -13.34
N SER A 83 3.84 8.74 -13.49
CA SER A 83 3.42 7.84 -12.43
C SER A 83 3.25 6.42 -12.92
N VAL A 84 3.47 5.46 -12.03
CA VAL A 84 3.07 4.06 -12.20
C VAL A 84 2.05 3.69 -11.13
N ARG A 85 1.01 2.96 -11.53
CA ARG A 85 -0.09 2.56 -10.65
C ARG A 85 -0.14 1.06 -10.44
N PHE A 86 -0.53 0.66 -9.23
CA PHE A 86 -0.70 -0.72 -8.80
C PHE A 86 -2.02 -0.84 -8.04
N SER A 87 -2.74 -1.94 -8.23
CA SER A 87 -3.87 -2.29 -7.36
C SER A 87 -3.38 -3.30 -6.31
N TRP A 88 -3.76 -3.07 -5.06
CA TRP A 88 -3.43 -3.95 -3.95
C TRP A 88 -4.66 -4.24 -3.09
N PRO A 89 -5.09 -5.51 -2.97
CA PRO A 89 -6.17 -5.88 -2.07
C PRO A 89 -5.66 -6.04 -0.63
N ILE A 90 -6.46 -5.61 0.33
CA ILE A 90 -6.40 -6.08 1.72
C ILE A 90 -7.60 -7.00 1.90
N VAL A 91 -7.35 -8.29 2.12
CA VAL A 91 -8.41 -9.30 2.09
C VAL A 91 -9.17 -9.34 3.42
N PRO A 92 -10.47 -9.72 3.43
CA PRO A 92 -11.30 -9.74 4.63
C PRO A 92 -10.68 -10.48 5.80
N LYS A 93 -10.00 -11.60 5.54
CA LYS A 93 -9.32 -12.38 6.57
C LYS A 93 -8.25 -11.58 7.31
N GLU A 94 -7.50 -10.73 6.61
CA GLU A 94 -6.44 -9.94 7.23
C GLU A 94 -6.98 -8.93 8.24
N ILE A 95 -8.11 -8.31 7.89
CA ILE A 95 -8.86 -7.35 8.72
C ILE A 95 -9.58 -8.07 9.85
N ASN A 96 -10.38 -9.10 9.55
CA ASN A 96 -11.20 -9.83 10.52
C ASN A 96 -10.36 -10.53 11.60
N ASP A 97 -9.20 -11.08 11.25
CA ASP A 97 -8.32 -11.77 12.20
C ASP A 97 -7.55 -10.78 13.11
N PHE A 98 -7.68 -9.47 12.91
CA PHE A 98 -6.82 -8.47 13.56
C PHE A 98 -7.57 -7.32 14.20
N ALA A 99 -8.51 -6.71 13.48
CA ALA A 99 -9.22 -5.52 13.91
C ALA A 99 -10.20 -5.81 15.04
N LEU A 100 -10.25 -4.91 16.02
CA LEU A 100 -11.39 -4.81 16.92
C LEU A 100 -12.64 -4.30 16.15
N ARG A 101 -13.79 -4.41 16.81
CA ARG A 101 -15.08 -3.97 16.26
C ARG A 101 -15.61 -2.75 17.04
N PRO A 102 -16.19 -1.74 16.36
CA PRO A 102 -16.26 -1.57 14.90
C PRO A 102 -14.86 -1.47 14.26
N VAL A 103 -14.73 -1.80 12.98
CA VAL A 103 -13.43 -1.68 12.29
C VAL A 103 -12.97 -0.23 12.25
N ASP A 104 -11.76 0.01 12.76
CA ASP A 104 -11.05 1.27 12.66
C ASP A 104 -9.54 1.01 12.51
N LEU A 105 -9.07 0.98 11.26
CA LEU A 105 -7.69 0.65 10.92
C LEU A 105 -7.01 1.75 10.11
N ASP A 106 -5.74 1.95 10.36
CA ASP A 106 -4.83 2.57 9.40
C ASP A 106 -4.07 1.47 8.63
N ALA A 107 -4.21 1.46 7.31
CA ALA A 107 -3.39 0.63 6.43
C ALA A 107 -2.24 1.45 5.85
N VAL A 108 -1.03 1.17 6.30
CA VAL A 108 0.20 1.87 5.88
C VAL A 108 0.92 1.03 4.83
N PHE A 109 1.04 1.59 3.64
CA PHE A 109 1.75 1.00 2.50
C PHE A 109 3.15 1.59 2.40
N SER A 110 4.13 0.76 2.04
CA SER A 110 5.48 1.22 1.82
C SER A 110 6.21 0.46 0.72
N PHE A 111 7.01 1.19 -0.06
CA PHE A 111 7.94 0.63 -1.03
C PHE A 111 9.36 1.05 -0.69
N ASN A 112 10.30 0.10 -0.72
CA ASN A 112 11.71 0.43 -0.85
C ASN A 112 11.99 0.64 -2.35
N ILE A 113 12.23 1.89 -2.74
CA ILE A 113 12.49 2.26 -4.14
C ILE A 113 13.96 2.17 -4.52
N THR A 114 14.83 1.85 -3.56
CA THR A 114 16.23 1.44 -3.76
C THR A 114 16.46 0.07 -3.11
N PRO A 115 15.80 -0.99 -3.61
CA PRO A 115 15.78 -2.33 -3.00
C PRO A 115 17.17 -3.01 -2.86
N GLU A 116 18.16 -2.59 -3.65
CA GLU A 116 19.56 -3.00 -3.56
C GLU A 116 20.31 -2.39 -2.36
N ARG A 117 19.77 -1.29 -1.79
CA ARG A 117 20.33 -0.60 -0.63
C ARG A 117 19.70 -1.11 0.67
N LYS A 118 20.46 -1.06 1.76
CA LYS A 118 20.03 -1.53 3.08
C LYS A 118 20.11 -0.41 4.11
N GLY A 119 19.39 -0.59 5.23
CA GLY A 119 19.47 0.30 6.38
C GLY A 119 19.12 1.75 6.03
N ALA A 120 19.95 2.68 6.48
CA ALA A 120 19.75 4.12 6.29
C ALA A 120 19.82 4.56 4.82
N ASP A 121 20.41 3.75 3.93
CA ASP A 121 20.57 4.09 2.51
C ASP A 121 19.37 3.67 1.65
N ALA A 122 18.44 2.89 2.22
CA ALA A 122 17.21 2.50 1.56
C ALA A 122 16.22 3.68 1.56
N THR A 123 15.73 4.05 0.37
CA THR A 123 14.70 5.08 0.25
C THR A 123 13.34 4.41 0.35
N ILE A 124 12.63 4.70 1.44
CA ILE A 124 11.29 4.16 1.69
C ILE A 124 10.25 5.25 1.55
N VAL A 125 9.37 5.09 0.57
CA VAL A 125 8.19 5.96 0.39
C VAL A 125 6.97 5.29 1.02
N ARG A 126 6.06 6.08 1.60
CA ARG A 126 4.90 5.59 2.34
C ARG A 126 3.64 6.35 1.98
N ALA A 127 2.52 5.64 2.04
CA ALA A 127 1.18 6.19 1.97
C ALA A 127 0.28 5.47 2.96
N LYS A 128 -0.85 6.08 3.30
CA LYS A 128 -1.80 5.53 4.26
C LYS A 128 -3.21 5.71 3.74
N VAL A 129 -4.05 4.69 3.94
CA VAL A 129 -5.51 4.85 3.88
C VAL A 129 -6.10 4.47 5.24
N HIS A 130 -7.25 5.05 5.53
CA HIS A 130 -7.98 4.81 6.77
C HIS A 130 -9.20 3.95 6.45
N ILE A 131 -9.25 2.74 6.97
CA ILE A 131 -10.31 1.76 6.73
C ILE A 131 -11.27 1.81 7.92
N VAL A 132 -12.54 2.03 7.64
CA VAL A 132 -13.59 2.16 8.67
C VAL A 132 -14.67 1.12 8.46
N ASP A 133 -15.40 0.79 9.53
CA ASP A 133 -16.51 -0.14 9.43
C ASP A 133 -17.61 0.40 8.51
N GLY A 134 -17.95 -0.38 7.48
CA GLY A 134 -19.04 -0.07 6.56
C GLY A 134 -20.40 -0.57 7.02
N ARG A 135 -20.45 -1.40 8.07
CA ARG A 135 -21.69 -2.09 8.50
C ARG A 135 -22.57 -1.26 9.42
N ALA A 136 -22.07 -0.15 9.96
CA ALA A 136 -22.82 0.73 10.87
C ALA A 136 -24.06 1.43 10.25
N GLY A 137 -24.37 1.19 8.97
CA GLY A 137 -25.55 1.72 8.29
C GLY A 137 -26.49 0.67 7.66
N LEU A 138 -26.26 -0.63 7.86
CA LEU A 138 -27.06 -1.70 7.23
C LEU A 138 -28.14 -2.30 8.14
N ASP A 139 -28.16 -1.96 9.44
CA ASP A 139 -29.15 -2.46 10.41
C ASP A 139 -30.42 -1.57 10.51
N ALA A 140 -30.64 -0.68 9.53
CA ALA A 140 -31.82 0.18 9.45
C ALA A 140 -32.68 -0.14 8.22
N ARG A 141 -33.08 -1.39 8.03
CA ARG A 141 -34.19 -1.79 7.15
C ARG A 141 -34.92 -3.01 7.70
#